data_AF-A0A974TQF9-F1
#
_entry.id   AF-A0A974TQF9-F1
#
_cell.length_a   1.000
_cell.length_b   1.000
_cell.length_c   1.000
_cell.angle_alpha   90.00
_cell.angle_beta   90.00
_cell.angle_gamma   90.00
#
_symmetry.space_group_name_H-M   'P 1'
#
loop_
_entity.id
_entity.type
_entity.pdbx_description
1 polymer ?
#
loop_
_entity_poly.entity_id
_entity_poly.type
_entity_poly.pdbx_seq_one_letter_code
_entity_poly.pdbx_strand_id
1 'polypeptide(L)'
;MTLTTQMISDFVRAANTVQALTLAERKRLLERGMTTSGALRGLLLKTGKPAPSDEPTGRVIEDIAQHIEEMSDETVAKALLALASQIRTLRILNQERA
;
A
#
# COMPACT_ATOMS: atom_id res chain seq x y z
N MET A 1 -3.34 3.40 18.94
CA MET A 1 -2.71 2.92 17.68
C MET A 1 -2.46 4.12 16.77
N THR A 2 -1.37 4.16 15.99
CA THR A 2 -1.16 5.24 15.02
C THR A 2 -1.98 5.01 13.75
N LEU A 3 -2.39 6.08 13.07
CA LEU A 3 -3.20 6.04 11.84
C LEU A 3 -2.63 5.06 10.78
N THR A 4 -1.30 5.04 10.61
CA THR A 4 -0.60 4.13 9.68
C THR A 4 -0.72 2.66 10.09
N THR A 5 -0.75 2.37 11.41
CA THR A 5 -0.86 1.00 11.92
C THR A 5 -2.27 0.44 11.71
N GLN A 6 -3.29 1.29 11.89
CA GLN A 6 -4.67 0.93 11.55
C GLN A 6 -4.79 0.62 10.06
N MET A 7 -4.21 1.47 9.20
CA MET A 7 -4.26 1.29 7.76
C MET A 7 -3.59 0.00 7.26
N ILE A 8 -2.44 -0.37 7.83
CA ILE A 8 -1.80 -1.67 7.54
C ILE A 8 -2.76 -2.82 7.91
N SER A 9 -3.42 -2.72 9.07
CA SER A 9 -4.38 -3.74 9.51
C SER A 9 -5.60 -3.82 8.59
N ASP A 10 -6.09 -2.67 8.11
CA ASP A 10 -7.19 -2.60 7.14
C ASP A 10 -6.82 -3.27 5.82
N PHE A 11 -5.59 -3.08 5.32
CA PHE A 11 -5.11 -3.73 4.09
C PHE A 11 -4.94 -5.23 4.23
N VAL A 12 -4.38 -5.69 5.36
CA VAL A 12 -4.28 -7.12 5.64
C VAL A 12 -5.67 -7.74 5.75
N ARG A 13 -6.61 -7.08 6.43
CA ARG A 13 -8.00 -7.55 6.50
C ARG A 13 -8.65 -7.61 5.12
N ALA A 14 -8.55 -6.53 4.35
CA ALA A 14 -9.11 -6.45 3.01
C ALA A 14 -8.55 -7.53 2.06
N ALA A 15 -7.25 -7.84 2.14
CA ALA A 15 -6.65 -8.91 1.36
C ALA A 15 -7.25 -10.28 1.70
N ASN A 16 -7.55 -10.53 2.99
CA ASN A 16 -8.17 -11.78 3.44
C ASN A 16 -9.68 -11.86 3.17
N THR A 17 -10.33 -10.74 2.86
CA THR A 17 -11.78 -10.68 2.61
C THR A 17 -12.09 -10.07 1.24
N VAL A 18 -11.18 -10.18 0.27
CA VAL A 18 -11.27 -9.47 -1.01
C VAL A 18 -12.54 -9.81 -1.80
N GLN A 19 -13.00 -11.06 -1.71
CA GLN A 19 -14.25 -11.55 -2.30
C GLN A 19 -15.51 -10.84 -1.78
N ALA A 20 -15.44 -10.25 -0.58
CA ALA A 20 -16.54 -9.49 0.02
C ALA A 20 -16.49 -8.00 -0.34
N LEU A 21 -15.43 -7.54 -1.02
CA LEU A 21 -15.25 -6.16 -1.43
C LEU A 21 -15.75 -5.95 -2.85
N THR A 22 -16.49 -4.86 -3.05
CA THR A 22 -16.84 -4.34 -4.37
C THR A 22 -15.59 -3.90 -5.14
N LEU A 23 -15.69 -3.85 -6.47
CA LEU A 23 -14.61 -3.34 -7.32
C LEU A 23 -14.18 -1.91 -6.94
N ALA A 24 -15.14 -1.06 -6.59
CA ALA A 24 -14.89 0.31 -6.13
C ALA A 24 -14.09 0.35 -4.82
N GLU A 25 -14.40 -0.53 -3.86
CA GLU A 25 -13.66 -0.62 -2.60
C GLU A 25 -12.24 -1.14 -2.83
N ARG A 26 -12.07 -2.16 -3.67
CA ARG A 26 -10.75 -2.69 -4.05
C ARG A 26 -9.88 -1.59 -4.65
N LYS A 27 -10.39 -0.88 -5.67
CA LYS A 27 -9.69 0.23 -6.33
C LYS A 27 -9.32 1.34 -5.34
N ARG A 28 -10.28 1.77 -4.53
CA ARG A 28 -10.05 2.81 -3.51
C ARG A 28 -8.96 2.41 -2.50
N LEU A 29 -8.91 1.16 -2.08
CA LEU A 29 -7.89 0.67 -1.16
C LEU A 29 -6.48 0.70 -1.79
N LEU A 30 -6.36 0.29 -3.06
CA LEU A 30 -5.09 0.33 -3.79
C LEU A 30 -4.60 1.78 -3.96
N GLU A 31 -5.46 2.69 -4.44
CA GLU A 31 -5.16 4.12 -4.60
C GLU A 31 -4.74 4.78 -3.28
N ARG A 32 -5.47 4.49 -2.20
CA ARG A 32 -5.16 4.98 -0.85
C ARG A 32 -3.79 4.48 -0.38
N GLY A 33 -3.45 3.23 -0.69
CA GLY A 33 -2.15 2.64 -0.36
C GLY A 33 -1.00 3.30 -1.10
N MET A 34 -1.15 3.51 -2.41
CA MET A 34 -0.16 4.22 -3.24
C MET A 34 0.07 5.65 -2.77
N THR A 35 -1.01 6.38 -2.47
CA THR A 35 -0.93 7.74 -1.94
C THR A 35 -0.15 7.79 -0.62
N THR A 36 -0.42 6.84 0.27
CA THR A 36 0.20 6.80 1.60
C THR A 36 1.66 6.38 1.54
N SER A 37 2.01 5.38 0.72
CA SER A 37 3.40 4.97 0.52
C SER A 37 4.21 6.10 -0.13
N GLY A 38 3.63 6.81 -1.11
CA GLY A 38 4.22 8.02 -1.70
C GLY A 38 4.46 9.14 -0.69
N ALA A 39 3.48 9.44 0.17
CA ALA A 39 3.61 10.46 1.21
C ALA A 39 4.70 10.12 2.24
N LEU A 40 4.75 8.86 2.70
CA LEU A 40 5.78 8.40 3.66
C LEU A 40 7.18 8.46 3.03
N ARG A 41 7.31 8.04 1.77
CA ARG A 41 8.56 8.17 1.01
C ARG A 41 9.00 9.63 0.90
N GLY A 42 8.09 10.52 0.50
CA GLY A 42 8.37 11.95 0.39
C GLY A 42 8.84 12.55 1.72
N LEU A 43 8.28 12.08 2.84
CA LEU A 43 8.72 12.49 4.17
C LEU A 43 10.13 11.99 4.50
N LEU A 44 10.43 10.71 4.24
CA LEU A 44 11.78 10.16 4.45
C LEU A 44 12.85 10.94 3.67
N LEU A 45 12.59 11.20 2.38
CA LEU A 45 13.48 11.99 1.52
C LEU A 45 13.71 13.40 2.08
N LYS A 46 12.65 14.08 2.54
CA LYS A 46 12.76 15.42 3.16
C LYS A 46 13.59 15.41 4.44
N THR A 47 13.57 14.30 5.18
CA THR A 47 14.35 14.14 6.43
C THR A 47 15.76 13.58 6.20
N GLY A 48 16.20 13.43 4.95
CA GLY A 48 17.52 12.86 4.62
C GLY A 48 17.65 11.37 4.93
N LYS A 49 16.52 10.67 5.13
CA LYS A 49 16.50 9.24 5.44
C LYS A 49 16.41 8.40 4.16
N PRO A 50 16.97 7.18 4.15
CA PRO A 50 16.82 6.27 3.03
C PRO A 50 15.34 5.96 2.80
N ALA A 51 14.90 6.11 1.56
CA ALA A 51 13.53 5.84 1.14
C ALA A 51 13.55 4.83 -0.02
N PRO A 52 13.65 3.51 0.27
CA PRO A 52 13.84 2.49 -0.76
C PRO A 52 12.73 2.55 -1.79
N SER A 53 13.08 2.78 -3.06
CA SER A 53 12.13 2.83 -4.17
C SER A 53 11.78 1.43 -4.64
N ASP A 54 10.48 1.14 -4.63
CA ASP A 54 9.94 -0.04 -5.29
C ASP A 54 9.02 0.44 -6.42
N GLU A 55 9.63 1.23 -7.31
CA GLU A 55 8.98 1.82 -8.46
C GLU A 55 8.36 0.78 -9.41
N PRO A 56 8.99 -0.40 -9.65
CA PRO A 56 8.34 -1.48 -10.38
C PRO A 56 7.05 -1.94 -9.71
N THR A 57 7.08 -2.21 -8.40
CA THR A 57 5.89 -2.64 -7.65
C THR A 57 4.81 -1.55 -7.62
N GLY A 58 5.21 -0.28 -7.52
CA GLY A 58 4.28 0.86 -7.58
C GLY A 58 3.52 0.92 -8.91
N ARG A 59 4.22 0.80 -10.04
CA ARG A 59 3.60 0.79 -11.37
C ARG A 59 2.69 -0.42 -11.57
N VAL A 60 3.10 -1.60 -11.09
CA VAL A 60 2.27 -2.81 -11.14
C VAL A 60 0.97 -2.62 -10.36
N ILE A 61 1.02 -2.01 -9.17
CA ILE A 61 -0.18 -1.77 -8.37
C ILE A 61 -1.09 -0.72 -9.02
N GLU A 62 -0.52 0.29 -9.67
CA GLU A 62 -1.28 1.27 -10.44
C GLU A 62 -2.02 0.61 -11.62
N ASP A 63 -1.35 -0.25 -12.36
CA ASP A 63 -1.92 -1.04 -13.46
C ASP A 63 -3.07 -1.95 -12.97
N ILE A 64 -2.88 -2.64 -11.84
CA ILE A 64 -3.93 -3.44 -11.19
C ILE A 64 -5.14 -2.58 -10.82
N ALA A 65 -4.93 -1.35 -10.36
CA ALA A 65 -6.04 -0.45 -10.00
C ALA A 65 -6.78 0.10 -11.23
N GLN A 66 -6.09 0.28 -12.35
CA GLN A 66 -6.68 0.71 -13.63
C GLN A 66 -7.49 -0.40 -14.28
N HIS A 67 -7.00 -1.64 -14.22
CA HIS A 67 -7.62 -2.82 -14.83
C HIS A 67 -8.37 -3.71 -13.81
N ILE A 68 -8.87 -3.11 -12.72
CA ILE A 68 -9.40 -3.85 -11.56
C ILE A 68 -10.52 -4.85 -11.90
N GLU A 69 -11.26 -4.61 -12.97
CA GLU A 69 -12.37 -5.47 -13.44
C GLU A 69 -11.86 -6.79 -14.05
N GLU A 70 -10.63 -6.79 -14.55
CA GLU A 70 -9.96 -7.95 -15.17
C GLU A 70 -9.08 -8.70 -14.15
N MET A 71 -8.90 -8.14 -12.95
CA MET A 71 -7.99 -8.66 -11.95
C MET A 71 -8.65 -9.75 -11.11
N SER A 72 -7.92 -10.86 -10.93
CA SER A 72 -8.33 -11.89 -9.99
C SER A 72 -8.30 -11.38 -8.54
N ASP A 73 -9.17 -11.96 -7.71
CA ASP A 73 -9.17 -11.75 -6.26
C ASP A 73 -7.78 -11.98 -5.65
N GLU A 74 -7.06 -13.00 -6.12
CA GLU A 74 -5.69 -13.30 -5.69
C GLU A 74 -4.70 -12.17 -6.03
N THR A 75 -4.78 -11.63 -7.24
CA THR A 75 -3.94 -10.50 -7.70
C THR A 75 -4.19 -9.27 -6.83
N VAL A 76 -5.45 -8.93 -6.58
CA VAL A 76 -5.83 -7.79 -5.73
C VAL A 76 -5.37 -8.00 -4.29
N ALA A 77 -5.54 -9.20 -3.74
CA ALA A 77 -5.08 -9.54 -2.40
C ALA A 77 -3.55 -9.40 -2.27
N LYS A 78 -2.79 -9.89 -3.25
CA LYS A 78 -1.33 -9.73 -3.28
C LYS A 78 -0.91 -8.27 -3.35
N ALA A 79 -1.58 -7.45 -4.15
CA ALA A 79 -1.33 -6.01 -4.23
C ALA A 79 -1.58 -5.30 -2.89
N LEU A 80 -2.68 -5.62 -2.20
CA LEU A 80 -2.99 -5.08 -0.87
C LEU A 80 -1.92 -5.46 0.17
N LEU A 81 -1.44 -6.71 0.15
CA LEU A 81 -0.38 -7.17 1.04
C LEU A 81 0.98 -6.52 0.72
N ALA A 82 1.29 -6.32 -0.56
CA ALA A 82 2.50 -5.61 -0.99
C ALA A 82 2.49 -4.16 -0.48
N LEU A 83 1.36 -3.46 -0.61
CA LEU A 83 1.17 -2.10 -0.06
C LEU A 83 1.32 -2.07 1.47
N ALA A 84 0.71 -3.03 2.17
CA ALA A 84 0.83 -3.14 3.62
C ALA A 84 2.28 -3.33 4.07
N SER A 85 3.03 -4.20 3.37
CA SER A 85 4.46 -4.43 3.61
C SER A 85 5.28 -3.17 3.36
N GLN A 86 5.08 -2.52 2.20
CA GLN A 86 5.80 -1.30 1.84
C GLN A 86 5.57 -0.17 2.85
N ILE A 87 4.33 0.09 3.22
CA ILE A 87 3.97 1.12 4.21
C ILE A 87 4.58 0.80 5.57
N ARG A 88 4.60 -0.48 5.97
CA ARG A 88 5.24 -0.92 7.22
C ARG A 88 6.74 -0.59 7.19
N THR A 89 7.45 -0.94 6.12
CA THR A 89 8.88 -0.66 5.96
C THR A 89 9.17 0.83 6.02
N LEU A 90 8.45 1.65 5.25
CA LEU A 90 8.62 3.10 5.27
C LEU A 90 8.34 3.71 6.65
N ARG A 91 7.34 3.19 7.36
CA ARG A 91 7.03 3.62 8.73
C ARG A 91 8.14 3.27 9.71
N ILE A 92 8.73 2.08 9.61
CA ILE A 92 9.86 1.67 10.46
C ILE A 92 11.05 2.61 10.24
N LEU A 93 11.45 2.84 8.99
CA LEU A 93 12.52 3.78 8.65
C LEU A 93 12.24 5.21 9.16
N ASN A 94 10.97 5.62 9.15
CA ASN A 94 10.60 6.92 9.67
C ASN A 94 10.70 7.00 11.20
N GLN A 95 10.44 5.89 11.90
CA GLN A 95 10.50 5.78 13.36
C GLN A 95 11.90 5.48 13.90
N GLU A 96 12.81 4.91 13.09
CA GLU A 96 14.21 4.77 13.45
C GLU A 96 14.79 6.16 13.75
N ARG A 97 15.21 6.37 15.00
CA ARG A 97 15.87 7.63 15.40
C ARG A 97 17.20 7.72 14.64
N ALA A 98 17.46 8.89 14.05
CA ALA A 98 18.78 9.27 13.59
C ALA A 98 19.73 9.44 14.79
#